data_AF-A0A494Y0H3-F1
#
_entry.id   AF-A0A494Y0H3-F1
#
_cell.length_a   1.000
_cell.length_b   1.000
_cell.length_c   1.000
_cell.angle_alpha   90.00
_cell.angle_beta   90.00
_cell.angle_gamma   90.00
#
_symmetry.space_group_name_H-M   'P 1'
#
loop_
_entity.id
_entity.type
_entity.pdbx_description
1 polymer ?
#
loop_
_entity_poly.entity_id
_entity_poly.type
_entity_poly.pdbx_seq_one_letter_code
_entity_poly.pdbx_strand_id
1 'polypeptide(L)' 'MNFIINKEMQEKIKNWDSCNAVDVAGAKFTYTFIPTGLGLVIKVQCDICKRTLDLTDDFLK' A
#
# COMPACT_ATOMS: atom_id res chain seq x y z
N MET A 1 16.57 -4.98 -8.92
CA MET A 1 15.59 -3.89 -9.08
C MET A 1 14.96 -3.66 -7.72
N ASN A 2 15.14 -2.48 -7.14
CA ASN A 2 14.59 -2.16 -5.83
C ASN A 2 13.23 -1.51 -6.04
N PHE A 3 12.19 -2.07 -5.42
CA PHE A 3 10.90 -1.41 -5.36
C PHE A 3 10.96 -0.32 -4.30
N ILE A 4 10.70 0.92 -4.70
CA ILE A 4 10.69 2.09 -3.81
C ILE A 4 9.31 2.73 -3.92
N ILE A 5 8.63 2.90 -2.79
CA ILE A 5 7.38 3.65 -2.74
C ILE A 5 7.69 5.11 -3.09
N ASN A 6 7.15 5.59 -4.21
CA ASN A 6 7.34 6.97 -4.66
C ASN A 6 6.52 7.94 -3.79
N LYS A 7 6.75 9.24 -3.97
CA LYS A 7 6.05 10.28 -3.18
C LYS A 7 4.55 10.27 -3.38
N GLU A 8 4.06 10.06 -4.60
CA GLU A 8 2.63 10.02 -4.90
C GLU A 8 1.92 8.87 -4.16
N MET A 9 2.53 7.69 -4.16
CA MET A 9 2.05 6.53 -3.40
C MET A 9 2.04 6.81 -1.90
N GLN A 10 3.09 7.46 -1.36
CA GLN A 10 3.14 7.83 0.06
C GLN A 10 2.01 8.80 0.44
N GLU A 11 1.76 9.83 -0.38
CA GLU A 11 0.68 10.79 -0.14
C GLU A 11 -0.69 10.11 -0.23
N LYS A 12 -0.88 9.22 -1.21
CA LYS A 12 -2.12 8.47 -1.37
C LYS A 12 -2.38 7.55 -0.17
N ILE A 13 -1.35 6.86 0.33
CA ILE A 13 -1.42 6.04 1.55
C ILE A 13 -1.80 6.91 2.75
N LYS A 14 -1.17 8.07 2.93
CA LYS A 14 -1.44 8.99 4.04
C LYS A 14 -2.88 9.52 4.02
N ASN A 15 -3.39 9.86 2.84
CA ASN A 15 -4.75 10.35 2.68
C ASN A 15 -5.80 9.24 2.85
N TRP A 16 -5.48 8.02 2.42
CA TRP A 16 -6.34 6.85 2.57
C TRP A 16 -6.37 6.32 4.02
N ASP A 17 -5.25 6.44 4.74
CA ASP A 17 -5.11 5.94 6.10
C ASP A 17 -5.89 6.79 7.12
N SER A 18 -7.17 6.46 7.27
CA SER A 18 -8.02 7.00 8.35
C SER A 18 -8.08 6.09 9.59
N CYS A 19 -7.19 5.10 9.70
CA CYS A 19 -7.25 4.13 10.79
C CYS A 19 -6.46 4.63 12.01
N ASN A 20 -7.19 4.96 13.09
CA ASN A 20 -6.60 5.25 14.39
C ASN A 20 -6.18 3.94 15.07
N ALA A 21 -4.91 3.58 14.91
CA ALA A 21 -4.33 2.42 15.54
C ALA A 21 -4.22 2.65 17.06
N VAL A 22 -4.98 1.89 17.85
CA VAL A 22 -4.83 1.88 19.32
C VAL A 22 -3.90 0.72 19.66
N ASP A 23 -2.72 1.01 20.19
CA ASP A 23 -1.69 0.04 20.62
C ASP A 23 -1.28 -0.99 19.55
N VAL A 24 -0.52 -0.55 18.55
CA VAL A 24 0.18 -1.48 17.65
C VAL A 24 1.65 -1.62 18.01
N ALA A 25 2.01 -2.76 18.59
CA ALA A 25 3.39 -3.20 18.76
C ALA A 25 4.03 -3.76 17.46
N GLY A 26 3.29 -3.78 16.34
CA GLY A 26 3.68 -4.41 15.07
C GLY A 26 3.50 -3.53 13.83
N ALA A 27 3.69 -4.13 12.65
CA ALA A 27 3.54 -3.45 11.36
C ALA A 27 2.06 -3.12 11.07
N LYS A 28 1.76 -1.86 10.73
CA LYS A 28 0.41 -1.40 10.37
C LYS A 28 0.00 -1.76 8.95
N PHE A 29 0.95 -1.81 8.03
CA PHE A 29 0.70 -1.99 6.61
C PHE A 29 1.41 -3.23 6.06
N THR A 30 0.67 -4.01 5.28
CA THR A 30 1.19 -5.11 4.46
C THR A 30 1.15 -4.70 3.00
N TYR A 31 2.28 -4.85 2.31
CA TYR A 31 2.39 -4.58 0.87
C TYR A 31 2.41 -5.89 0.11
N THR A 32 1.60 -5.97 -0.95
CA THR A 32 1.55 -7.14 -1.84
C THR A 32 1.86 -6.72 -3.26
N PHE A 33 2.81 -7.43 -3.85
CA PHE A 33 3.27 -7.25 -5.23
C PHE A 33 2.94 -8.51 -6.01
N ILE A 34 2.02 -8.39 -6.96
CA ILE A 34 1.53 -9.55 -7.72
C ILE A 34 1.95 -9.35 -9.18
N PRO A 35 3.00 -10.05 -9.64
CA PRO A 35 3.32 -10.07 -11.06
C PRO A 35 2.22 -10.83 -11.82
N THR A 36 1.74 -10.24 -12.89
CA THR A 36 0.71 -10.80 -13.78
C THR A 36 1.20 -10.77 -15.22
N GLY A 37 0.51 -11.49 -16.11
CA GLY A 37 0.82 -11.42 -17.55
C GLY A 37 0.60 -10.06 -18.20
N LEU A 38 -0.03 -9.11 -17.50
CA LEU A 38 -0.35 -7.76 -17.99
C LEU A 38 0.49 -6.67 -17.29
N GLY A 39 1.27 -7.01 -16.27
CA GLY A 39 2.03 -6.04 -15.48
C GLY A 39 2.09 -6.40 -14.00
N LEU A 40 2.38 -5.41 -13.16
CA LEU A 40 2.52 -5.57 -11.71
C LEU A 40 1.33 -4.95 -10.99
N VAL A 41 0.60 -5.75 -10.22
CA VAL A 41 -0.45 -5.26 -9.32
C VAL A 41 0.15 -4.97 -7.96
N ILE A 42 -0.13 -3.78 -7.43
CA ILE A 42 0.43 -3.31 -6.16
C ILE A 42 -0.70 -2.95 -5.22
N LYS A 43 -0.70 -3.58 -4.04
CA LYS A 43 -1.72 -3.33 -3.02
C LYS A 43 -1.06 -3.06 -1.69
N VAL A 44 -1.69 -2.18 -0.92
CA VAL A 44 -1.38 -1.98 0.50
C VAL A 44 -2.63 -2.29 1.31
N GLN A 45 -2.47 -3.09 2.35
CA GLN A 45 -3.53 -3.44 3.28
C GLN A 45 -3.18 -2.93 4.67
N CYS A 46 -4.15 -2.34 5.37
CA CYS A 46 -4.01 -2.05 6.79
C CYS A 46 -4.35 -3.31 7.59
N ASP A 47 -3.41 -3.80 8.39
CA ASP A 47 -3.63 -5.04 9.14
C ASP A 47 -4.58 -4.91 10.33
N ILE A 48 -4.89 -3.67 10.73
CA ILE A 48 -5.79 -3.37 11.84
C ILE A 48 -7.24 -3.35 11.35
N CYS A 49 -7.55 -2.46 10.38
CA CYS A 49 -8.91 -2.29 9.87
C CYS A 49 -9.22 -3.14 8.63
N LYS A 50 -8.25 -3.92 8.14
CA LYS A 50 -8.33 -4.82 6.98
C LYS A 50 -8.72 -4.17 5.64
N ARG A 51 -8.84 -2.85 5.58
CA ARG A 51 -9.03 -2.09 4.34
C ARG A 51 -7.81 -2.26 3.43
N THR A 52 -8.07 -2.29 2.12
CA THR A 52 -7.05 -2.40 1.07
C THR A 52 -7.12 -1.17 0.16
N LEU A 53 -5.95 -0.67 -0.23
CA LEU A 53 -5.77 0.35 -1.24
C LEU A 53 -4.97 -0.23 -2.41
N ASP A 54 -5.48 -0.04 -3.62
CA ASP A 54 -4.80 -0.39 -4.85
C ASP A 54 -3.92 0.78 -5.30
N LEU A 55 -2.66 0.47 -5.60
CA LEU A 55 -1.61 1.40 -6.01
C LEU A 55 -1.05 1.08 -7.40
N THR A 56 -1.70 0.19 -8.16
CA THR A 56 -1.20 -0.30 -9.45
C THR A 56 -0.97 0.85 -10.45
N ASP A 57 -1.92 1.76 -10.58
CA ASP A 57 -1.82 2.89 -11.51
C ASP A 57 -0.80 3.96 -11.07
N ASP A 58 -0.48 4.02 -9.78
CA ASP A 58 0.46 5.01 -9.22
C ASP A 58 1.93 4.58 -9.37
N PHE A 59 2.18 3.33 -9.78
CA PHE A 59 3.51 2.83 -10.11
C PHE A 59 3.92 3.08 -11.56
N LEU A 60 2.94 3.23 -12.46
CA LEU A 60 3.18 3.46 -13.89
C LEU A 60 3.33 4.95 -14.24
N LYS A 61 3.21 5.84 -13.25
CA LYS A 61 3.42 7.28 -13.35
C LYS A 61 4.82 7.66 -12.89
#